data_AF-A0A7Y2N696-F1
#
_entry.id   AF-A0A7Y2N696-F1
#
_cell.length_a   1.000
_cell.length_b   1.000
_cell.length_c   1.000
_cell.angle_alpha   90.00
_cell.angle_beta   90.00
_cell.angle_gamma   90.00
#
_symmetry.space_group_name_H-M   'P 1'
#
loop_
_entity.id
_entity.type
_entity.pdbx_description
1 polymer ?
#
loop_
_entity_poly.entity_id
_entity_poly.type
_entity_poly.pdbx_seq_one_letter_code
_entity_poly.pdbx_strand_id
1 'polypeptide(L)'
;MDKFRAFRIDEKDGEVVAGFAELTLDDLTAGNVVVRVTHSTINYKDALAATGKGRILRRYPLNGGIDLAGVVVSSEDAEFQP
;
A
#
# COMPACT_ATOMS: atom_id res chain seq x y z
N MET A 1 15.10 -7.73 9.93
CA MET A 1 14.23 -7.37 8.79
C MET A 1 13.89 -5.91 8.92
N ASP A 2 14.11 -5.15 7.86
CA ASP A 2 13.83 -3.72 7.87
C ASP A 2 12.32 -3.51 7.90
N LYS A 3 11.89 -2.77 8.93
CA LYS A 3 10.49 -2.41 9.16
C LYS A 3 10.22 -1.04 8.57
N PHE A 4 9.03 -0.86 8.00
CA PHE A 4 8.60 0.42 7.44
C PHE A 4 7.14 0.70 7.78
N ARG A 5 6.76 1.98 7.74
CA ARG A 5 5.38 2.40 7.99
C ARG A 5 4.58 2.38 6.69
N ALA A 6 3.36 1.85 6.74
CA ALA A 6 2.39 1.90 5.66
C ALA A 6 1.03 2.37 6.19
N PHE A 7 0.24 3.04 5.35
CA PHE A 7 -1.15 3.36 5.66
C PHE A 7 -2.03 2.15 5.28
N ARG A 8 -2.46 1.40 6.28
CA ARG A 8 -3.23 0.16 6.15
C ARG A 8 -4.71 0.43 6.34
N ILE A 9 -5.50 -0.17 5.46
CA ILE A 9 -6.95 -0.19 5.53
C ILE A 9 -7.37 -1.64 5.77
N ASP A 10 -8.15 -1.84 6.83
CA ASP A 10 -8.63 -3.14 7.28
C ASP A 10 -10.13 -3.07 7.59
N GLU A 11 -10.74 -4.22 7.87
CA GLU A 11 -12.13 -4.32 8.31
C GLU A 11 -12.20 -5.01 9.67
N LYS A 12 -12.87 -4.38 10.62
CA LYS A 12 -13.12 -4.94 11.96
C LYS A 12 -14.59 -4.79 12.29
N ASP A 13 -15.25 -5.91 12.60
CA ASP A 13 -16.66 -5.94 12.97
C ASP A 13 -17.60 -5.26 11.94
N GLY A 14 -17.25 -5.35 10.65
CA GLY A 14 -17.99 -4.73 9.55
C GLY A 14 -17.72 -3.24 9.35
N GLU A 15 -16.81 -2.64 10.12
CA GLU A 15 -16.37 -1.26 9.97
C GLU A 15 -14.97 -1.17 9.37
N VAL A 16 -14.79 -0.22 8.45
CA VAL A 16 -13.48 0.06 7.86
C VAL A 16 -12.63 0.86 8.85
N VAL A 17 -11.45 0.33 9.15
CA VAL A 17 -10.45 0.99 9.99
C VAL A 17 -9.20 1.27 9.17
N ALA A 18 -8.73 2.51 9.21
CA ALA A 18 -7.57 2.94 8.45
C ALA A 18 -6.56 3.65 9.36
N GLY A 19 -5.28 3.33 9.22
CA GLY A 19 -4.23 3.91 10.04
C GLY A 19 -2.85 3.45 9.66
N PHE A 20 -1.83 4.03 10.30
CA PHE A 20 -0.46 3.58 10.08
C PHE A 20 -0.19 2.27 10.82
N ALA A 21 0.40 1.33 10.10
CA ALA A 21 0.92 0.07 10.63
C ALA A 21 2.41 -0.06 10.28
N GLU A 22 3.13 -0.82 11.08
CA GLU A 22 4.50 -1.24 10.79
C GLU A 22 4.46 -2.56 10.03
N LEU A 23 5.15 -2.62 8.89
CA LEU A 23 5.21 -3.78 7.99
C LEU A 23 6.67 -4.14 7.71
N THR A 24 6.84 -5.35 7.20
CA THR A 24 8.05 -5.90 6.61
C THR A 24 7.81 -6.20 5.12
N LEU A 25 8.87 -6.57 4.39
CA LEU A 25 8.72 -6.96 2.97
C LEU A 25 7.83 -8.20 2.81
N ASP A 26 7.81 -9.11 3.78
CA ASP A 26 7.00 -10.33 3.74
C ASP A 26 5.49 -10.04 3.90
N ASP A 27 5.13 -8.86 4.40
CA ASP A 27 3.73 -8.41 4.49
C ASP A 27 3.19 -7.85 3.17
N LEU A 28 4.06 -7.62 2.18
CA LEU A 28 3.68 -7.10 0.87
C LEU A 28 3.05 -8.19 0.01
N THR A 29 2.19 -7.79 -0.91
CA THR A 29 1.73 -8.69 -1.97
C THR A 29 2.87 -9.07 -2.90
N ALA A 30 2.85 -10.29 -3.43
CA ALA A 30 3.83 -10.75 -4.40
C ALA A 30 3.96 -9.78 -5.60
N GLY A 31 5.21 -9.57 -6.02
CA GLY A 31 5.60 -8.72 -7.15
C GLY A 31 7.08 -8.92 -7.47
N ASN A 32 7.48 -8.51 -8.67
CA ASN A 32 8.84 -8.68 -9.20
C ASN A 32 9.74 -7.45 -9.03
N VAL A 33 9.20 -6.32 -8.59
CA VAL A 33 9.94 -5.06 -8.36
C VAL A 33 9.59 -4.49 -6.99
N VAL A 34 10.59 -4.25 -6.16
CA VAL A 34 10.45 -3.59 -4.87
C VAL A 34 10.88 -2.13 -5.01
N VAL A 35 9.97 -1.21 -4.68
CA VAL A 35 10.20 0.23 -4.77
C VAL A 35 10.19 0.84 -3.37
N ARG A 36 11.27 1.54 -3.01
CA ARG A 36 11.28 2.43 -1.85
C ARG A 36 10.57 3.72 -2.21
N VAL A 37 9.29 3.78 -1.86
CA VAL A 37 8.40 4.92 -2.14
C VAL A 37 8.88 6.16 -1.38
N THR A 38 9.03 7.28 -2.09
CA THR A 38 9.36 8.58 -1.50
C THR A 38 8.17 9.53 -1.50
N HIS A 39 7.28 9.39 -2.48
CA HIS A 39 6.11 10.23 -2.64
C HIS A 39 4.90 9.42 -3.08
N SER A 40 3.73 9.91 -2.69
CA SER A 40 2.42 9.49 -3.14
C SER A 40 1.51 10.72 -3.10
N THR A 41 0.23 10.55 -3.39
CA THR A 41 -0.77 11.63 -3.41
C THR A 41 -2.02 11.18 -2.65
N ILE A 42 -2.96 12.10 -2.45
CA ILE A 42 -4.30 11.77 -1.95
C ILE A 42 -5.30 12.16 -3.02
N ASN A 43 -5.90 11.16 -3.65
CA ASN A 43 -6.99 11.31 -4.58
C ASN A 43 -8.34 11.14 -3.87
N TYR A 44 -9.43 11.55 -4.53
CA TYR A 44 -10.79 11.28 -4.04
C TYR A 44 -11.03 9.78 -3.80
N LYS A 45 -10.46 8.92 -4.66
CA LYS A 45 -10.57 7.47 -4.54
C LYS A 45 -9.85 6.93 -3.30
N ASP A 46 -8.74 7.54 -2.89
CA ASP A 46 -8.02 7.16 -1.67
C ASP A 46 -8.85 7.49 -0.43
N ALA A 47 -9.50 8.65 -0.41
CA ALA A 47 -10.42 9.02 0.66
C ALA A 47 -11.65 8.09 0.73
N LEU A 48 -12.22 7.70 -0.42
CA LEU A 48 -13.30 6.70 -0.47
C LEU A 48 -12.85 5.35 0.12
N ALA A 49 -11.64 4.89 -0.24
CA ALA A 49 -11.08 3.66 0.28
C ALA A 49 -10.88 3.72 1.81
N ALA A 50 -10.22 4.78 2.29
CA ALA A 50 -9.88 4.93 3.70
C ALA A 50 -11.10 5.11 4.62
N THR A 51 -12.23 5.60 4.08
CA THR A 51 -13.47 5.81 4.83
C THR A 51 -14.50 4.70 4.64
N GLY A 52 -14.22 3.70 3.78
CA GLY A 52 -15.17 2.66 3.40
C GLY A 52 -16.34 3.16 2.54
N LYS A 53 -16.42 4.46 2.24
CA LYS A 53 -17.48 5.05 1.44
C LYS A 53 -17.32 4.63 -0.02
N GLY A 54 -18.42 4.20 -0.65
CA GLY A 54 -18.44 3.81 -2.07
C GLY A 54 -18.09 2.34 -2.36
N ARG A 55 -17.79 1.51 -1.34
CA ARG A 55 -17.57 0.04 -1.49
C ARG A 55 -16.58 -0.33 -2.60
N ILE A 56 -15.52 0.48 -2.76
CA ILE A 56 -14.54 0.31 -3.84
C ILE A 56 -13.49 -0.75 -3.52
N LEU A 57 -13.22 -1.00 -2.23
CA LEU A 57 -12.33 -2.06 -1.78
C LEU A 57 -13.08 -3.39 -1.79
N ARG A 58 -12.40 -4.44 -2.28
CA ARG A 58 -12.97 -5.80 -2.42
C ARG A 58 -12.29 -6.83 -1.53
N ARG A 59 -11.18 -6.46 -0.89
CA ARG A 59 -10.36 -7.33 -0.04
C ARG A 59 -9.79 -6.48 1.09
N TYR A 60 -9.58 -7.11 2.23
CA TYR A 60 -8.87 -6.56 3.37
C TYR A 60 -7.88 -7.61 3.89
N PRO A 61 -6.77 -7.18 4.52
CA PRO A 61 -6.30 -5.80 4.60
C PRO A 61 -5.56 -5.33 3.32
N LEU A 62 -5.50 -4.03 3.07
CA LEU A 62 -4.82 -3.40 1.92
C LEU A 62 -3.97 -2.19 2.33
N ASN A 63 -2.95 -1.88 1.53
CA ASN A 63 -2.24 -0.60 1.63
C ASN A 63 -3.01 0.47 0.83
N GLY A 64 -3.27 1.62 1.44
CA GLY A 64 -3.90 2.77 0.77
C GLY A 64 -2.92 3.54 -0.12
N GLY A 65 -3.47 4.29 -1.08
CA GLY A 65 -2.71 5.06 -2.07
C GLY A 65 -2.66 4.37 -3.43
N ILE A 66 -3.19 5.02 -4.46
CA ILE A 66 -3.17 4.50 -5.83
C ILE A 66 -1.95 4.93 -6.65
N ASP A 67 -1.27 5.98 -6.20
CA ASP A 67 -0.09 6.53 -6.86
C ASP A 67 1.16 6.24 -6.04
N LEU A 68 2.29 6.01 -6.70
CA LEU A 68 3.60 5.93 -6.06
C LEU A 68 4.68 6.55 -6.95
N ALA A 69 5.68 7.15 -6.32
CA ALA A 69 6.95 7.52 -6.94
C ALA A 69 8.08 7.21 -5.95
N GLY A 70 9.20 6.68 -6.46
CA GLY A 70 10.27 6.21 -5.61
C GLY A 70 11.46 5.67 -6.39
N VAL A 71 12.30 4.90 -5.68
CA VAL A 71 13.52 4.30 -6.23
C VAL A 71 13.40 2.78 -6.16
N VAL A 72 13.75 2.09 -7.24
CA VAL A 72 13.83 0.62 -7.25
C VAL A 72 14.94 0.18 -6.29
N VAL A 73 14.67 -0.80 -5.44
CA VAL A 73 15.66 -1.35 -4.49
C VAL A 73 15.93 -2.84 -4.71
N SER A 74 15.04 -3.53 -5.42
CA SER A 74 15.22 -4.90 -5.89
C SER A 74 14.32 -5.12 -7.10
N SER A 75 14.79 -5.88 -8.09
CA SER A 75 14.02 -6.21 -9.29
C SER A 75 14.45 -7.55 -9.86
N GLU A 76 13.48 -8.37 -10.25
CA GLU A 76 13.66 -9.55 -11.10
C GLU A 76 13.41 -9.23 -12.59
N ASP A 77 12.98 -7.99 -12.88
CA ASP A 77 12.70 -7.50 -14.22
C ASP A 77 13.91 -6.74 -14.78
N ALA A 78 14.33 -7.09 -16.00
CA ALA A 78 15.49 -6.48 -16.64
C ALA A 78 15.26 -5.00 -17.00
N GLU A 79 14.01 -4.57 -17.23
CA GLU A 79 13.68 -3.19 -17.60
C GLU A 79 13.84 -2.20 -16.42
N PHE A 80 13.83 -2.70 -15.18
CA PHE A 80 13.92 -1.89 -13.97
C PHE A 80 15.15 -2.29 -13.15
N GLN A 81 16.14 -1.41 -13.09
CA GLN A 81 17.37 -1.62 -12.32
C GLN A 81 17.41 -0.68 -11.11
N PRO A 82 17.97 -1.10 -9.96
CA PRO A 82 18.19 -0.25 -8.80
C PRO A 82 19.08 0.98 -9.06
#